data_AF-A0A7J3J235-F1
#
_entry.id   AF-A0A7J3J235-F1
#
_cell.length_a   1.000
_cell.length_b   1.000
_cell.length_c   1.000
_cell.angle_alpha   90.00
_cell.angle_beta   90.00
_cell.angle_gamma   90.00
#
_symmetry.space_group_name_H-M   'P 1'
#
loop_
_entity.id
_entity.type
_entity.pdbx_description
1 polymer ?
#
loop_
_entity_poly.entity_id
_entity_poly.type
_entity_poly.pdbx_seq_one_letter_code
_entity_poly.pdbx_strand_id
1 'polypeptide(L)'
;MLAEKRFVTHKLVIPGAIEDRLYQRRILEQARRKNTLVILPTALGKTMIALLLAIERIDFGKVLFLAPTRPLVQQHCKTFMDKTLLEKGELATAMGSMAPEKRVQIYSRSRVIFATPQCILNDIERGLLNLENFSLIIFDEAHRARGNYAYVKIADYYIKQAKQPLILGLTASPGGRREKIEEICRNLHIEAIECRTDEDEDVKPYVHPISISWVSIKLPESYKRLSKKLREMLAEEIKGIKSMGFLSNVPPEKITRRELIALNEELQRRLNSGGGEKLYDLKIHATAALSLAHMIELIETQGPETLSAFIEKTLIPMASEGSRGHKAILYNPAFRDIECLLYACLWDGNPKINELIRLLKSQMDENQNSKVIVFTQYRDTVKTIMKALENISNLKVERFVGQADRENEPGMSQSQQRVVIDKLRSGEINVLVATSIAEEGLDIPDVDHVIFYEPVPSEIRYIQRRGRTGRRVAGKVTILMAEGTLDEAFYWSSLLKARKMKQIVKQLKGSTTKVESGEYRRLFEFMP
;
A
#
# COMPACT_ATOMS: atom_id res chain seq x y z
N MET A 1 33.39 9.63 -11.84
CA MET A 1 33.21 11.06 -11.54
C MET A 1 31.73 11.32 -11.34
N LEU A 2 31.30 11.69 -10.14
CA LEU A 2 29.92 12.15 -9.91
C LEU A 2 29.78 13.48 -10.68
N ALA A 3 28.84 13.56 -11.63
CA ALA A 3 28.55 14.81 -12.33
C ALA A 3 28.24 15.91 -11.30
N GLU A 4 28.79 17.12 -11.51
CA GLU A 4 28.46 18.29 -10.68
C GLU A 4 26.94 18.45 -10.57
N LYS A 5 26.44 18.51 -9.34
CA LYS A 5 25.01 18.71 -9.09
C LYS A 5 24.63 20.11 -9.55
N ARG A 6 23.81 20.19 -10.59
CA ARG A 6 23.18 21.44 -11.04
C ARG A 6 21.89 21.66 -10.25
N PHE A 7 21.57 22.92 -9.98
CA PHE A 7 20.38 23.33 -9.25
C PHE A 7 19.52 24.26 -10.10
N VAL A 8 18.21 24.21 -9.89
CA VAL A 8 17.25 25.07 -10.61
C VAL A 8 17.45 26.51 -10.18
N THR A 9 17.53 27.42 -11.15
CA THR A 9 17.63 28.87 -10.91
C THR A 9 16.30 29.53 -11.25
N HIS A 10 15.60 30.07 -10.25
CA HIS A 10 14.33 30.79 -10.43
C HIS A 10 14.13 31.81 -9.30
N LYS A 11 13.52 32.96 -9.61
CA LYS A 11 13.30 34.09 -8.66
C LYS A 11 12.55 33.70 -7.37
N LEU A 12 11.70 32.67 -7.44
CA LEU A 12 10.90 32.17 -6.32
C LEU A 12 11.43 30.86 -5.71
N VAL A 13 12.57 30.33 -6.16
CA VAL A 13 13.15 29.09 -5.62
C VAL A 13 14.33 29.44 -4.72
N ILE A 14 14.41 28.82 -3.55
CA ILE A 14 15.56 28.98 -2.67
C ILE A 14 16.81 28.44 -3.40
N PRO A 15 17.90 29.23 -3.51
CA PRO A 15 19.13 28.77 -4.17
C PRO A 15 19.63 27.44 -3.61
N GLY A 16 19.95 26.48 -4.49
CA GLY A 16 20.41 25.15 -4.10
C GLY A 16 19.33 24.20 -3.54
N ALA A 17 18.07 24.64 -3.46
CA ALA A 17 17.03 23.84 -2.82
C ALA A 17 16.48 22.71 -3.70
N ILE A 18 16.54 22.86 -5.02
CA ILE A 18 16.00 21.93 -6.02
C ILE A 18 17.09 21.55 -7.02
N GLU A 19 17.41 20.26 -7.10
CA GLU A 19 18.33 19.70 -8.09
C GLU A 19 17.72 19.75 -9.49
N ASP A 20 18.50 20.16 -10.48
CA ASP A 20 18.08 20.33 -11.86
C ASP A 20 18.16 19.02 -12.66
N ARG A 21 17.11 18.21 -12.57
CA ARG A 21 17.05 16.88 -13.20
C ARG A 21 16.53 16.93 -14.63
N LEU A 22 17.23 16.29 -15.56
CA LEU A 22 16.92 16.35 -17.00
C LEU A 22 15.50 15.86 -17.31
N TYR A 23 15.09 14.71 -16.76
CA TYR A 23 13.75 14.17 -17.00
C TYR A 23 12.63 15.09 -16.50
N GLN A 24 12.84 15.82 -15.38
CA GLN A 24 11.86 16.76 -14.84
C GLN A 24 11.68 17.95 -15.79
N ARG A 25 12.78 18.48 -16.34
CA ARG A 25 12.73 19.56 -17.35
C ARG A 25 11.95 19.16 -18.60
N ARG A 26 12.23 17.98 -19.15
CA ARG A 26 11.53 17.45 -20.33
C ARG A 26 10.02 17.29 -20.09
N ILE A 27 9.64 16.82 -18.90
CA ILE A 27 8.22 16.70 -18.53
C ILE A 27 7.57 18.08 -18.41
N LEU A 28 8.27 19.05 -17.82
CA LEU A 28 7.79 20.43 -17.70
C LEU A 28 7.57 21.10 -19.06
N GLU A 29 8.41 20.84 -20.07
CA GLU A 29 8.23 21.39 -21.42
C GLU A 29 6.86 21.06 -22.04
N GLN A 30 6.36 19.85 -21.83
CA GLN A 30 5.01 19.45 -22.26
C GLN A 30 3.94 20.00 -21.31
N ALA A 31 4.15 19.86 -20.00
CA ALA A 31 3.18 20.28 -18.98
C ALA A 31 2.89 21.79 -18.99
N ARG A 32 3.77 22.62 -19.56
CA ARG A 32 3.52 24.06 -19.78
C ARG A 32 2.46 24.35 -20.85
N ARG A 33 2.23 23.43 -21.78
CA ARG A 33 1.44 23.66 -23.00
C ARG A 33 0.13 22.89 -23.04
N LYS A 34 0.08 21.75 -22.35
CA LYS A 34 -1.02 20.79 -22.44
C LYS A 34 -1.43 20.29 -21.08
N ASN A 35 -2.70 19.94 -20.95
CA ASN A 35 -3.16 19.19 -19.78
C ASN A 35 -2.44 17.84 -19.74
N THR A 36 -1.59 17.63 -18.74
CA THR A 36 -0.60 16.55 -18.77
C THR A 36 -0.78 15.60 -17.60
N LEU A 37 -0.83 14.29 -17.89
CA LEU A 37 -0.76 13.24 -16.89
C LEU A 37 0.69 12.75 -16.78
N VAL A 38 1.32 13.02 -15.65
CA VAL A 38 2.67 12.60 -15.33
C VAL A 38 2.64 11.29 -14.56
N ILE A 39 3.12 10.22 -15.20
CA ILE A 39 3.28 8.90 -14.61
C ILE A 39 4.75 8.68 -14.30
N LEU A 40 5.12 8.87 -13.04
CA LEU A 40 6.47 8.65 -12.57
C LEU A 40 6.45 7.73 -11.36
N PRO A 41 7.35 6.72 -11.29
CA PRO A 41 7.66 6.05 -10.04
C PRO A 41 7.70 7.06 -8.90
N THR A 42 7.04 6.73 -7.79
CA THR A 42 7.20 7.56 -6.60
C THR A 42 8.67 7.69 -6.34
N ALA A 43 9.02 8.88 -5.86
CA ALA A 43 10.35 9.32 -5.53
C ALA A 43 11.17 10.07 -6.57
N LEU A 44 10.74 10.04 -7.83
CA LEU A 44 11.36 10.86 -8.88
C LEU A 44 10.95 12.34 -8.79
N GLY A 45 10.49 12.80 -7.62
CA GLY A 45 10.16 14.20 -7.40
C GLY A 45 8.94 14.70 -8.16
N LYS A 46 7.84 13.93 -8.20
CA LYS A 46 6.55 14.41 -8.77
C LYS A 46 6.12 15.75 -8.17
N THR A 47 6.26 15.92 -6.86
CA THR A 47 6.00 17.20 -6.18
C THR A 47 6.93 18.32 -6.66
N MET A 48 8.17 18.02 -7.05
CA MET A 48 9.07 19.05 -7.61
C MET A 48 8.62 19.49 -9.00
N ILE A 49 8.12 18.57 -9.84
CA ILE A 49 7.52 18.94 -11.13
C ILE A 49 6.31 19.84 -10.90
N ALA A 50 5.43 19.48 -9.97
CA ALA A 50 4.30 20.33 -9.60
C ALA A 50 4.72 21.70 -9.06
N LEU A 51 5.75 21.76 -8.20
CA LEU A 51 6.26 23.01 -7.66
C LEU A 51 6.82 23.90 -8.76
N LEU A 52 7.67 23.37 -9.64
CA LEU A 52 8.27 24.11 -10.74
C LEU A 52 7.22 24.63 -11.74
N LEU A 53 6.18 23.84 -12.04
CA LEU A 53 5.08 24.34 -12.86
C LEU A 53 4.23 25.38 -12.13
N ALA A 54 3.99 25.19 -10.83
CA ALA A 54 3.19 26.12 -10.03
C ALA A 54 3.83 27.51 -9.96
N ILE A 55 5.13 27.61 -9.70
CA ILE A 55 5.84 28.90 -9.63
C ILE A 55 5.91 29.62 -10.98
N GLU A 56 5.83 28.90 -12.11
CA GLU A 56 5.73 29.51 -13.44
C GLU A 56 4.30 29.99 -13.73
N ARG A 57 3.29 29.32 -13.17
CA ARG A 57 1.86 29.63 -13.40
C ARG A 57 1.29 30.65 -12.43
N ILE A 58 1.97 30.92 -11.32
CA ILE A 58 1.54 31.84 -10.26
C ILE A 58 1.43 33.31 -10.70
N ASP A 59 2.07 33.68 -11.81
CA ASP A 59 2.00 35.02 -12.40
C ASP A 59 0.79 35.15 -13.34
N PHE A 60 0.13 34.05 -13.72
CA PHE A 60 -1.07 34.02 -14.56
C PHE A 60 -2.38 33.86 -13.76
N GLY A 61 -2.28 33.56 -12.47
CA GLY A 61 -3.43 33.27 -11.61
C GLY A 61 -3.05 32.42 -10.41
N LYS A 62 -4.06 31.96 -9.68
CA LYS A 62 -3.89 31.12 -8.49
C LYS A 62 -3.63 29.67 -8.88
N VAL A 63 -2.90 28.95 -8.02
CA VAL A 63 -2.65 27.52 -8.18
C VAL A 63 -3.40 26.75 -7.11
N LEU A 64 -4.12 25.70 -7.52
CA LEU A 64 -4.79 24.78 -6.61
C LEU A 64 -4.09 23.41 -6.63
N PHE A 65 -3.59 22.98 -5.48
CA PHE A 65 -2.98 21.66 -5.30
C PHE A 65 -3.92 20.76 -4.49
N LEU A 66 -4.39 19.68 -5.11
CA LEU A 66 -5.32 18.74 -4.49
C LEU A 66 -4.63 17.45 -4.10
N ALA A 67 -4.71 17.07 -2.82
CA ALA A 67 -4.20 15.80 -2.33
C ALA A 67 -5.27 15.00 -1.55
N PRO A 68 -5.25 13.65 -1.58
CA PRO A 68 -6.36 12.85 -1.04
C PRO A 68 -6.55 12.93 0.48
N THR A 69 -5.49 13.18 1.25
CA THR A 69 -5.51 13.14 2.73
C THR A 69 -4.95 14.42 3.33
N ARG A 70 -5.38 14.74 4.58
CA ARG A 70 -4.89 15.92 5.31
C ARG A 70 -3.36 15.90 5.55
N PRO A 71 -2.74 14.77 5.93
CA PRO A 71 -1.28 14.71 6.07
C PRO A 71 -0.55 15.02 4.77
N LEU A 72 -1.04 14.53 3.61
CA LEU A 72 -0.43 14.84 2.31
C LEU A 72 -0.55 16.33 1.96
N VAL A 73 -1.72 16.94 2.21
CA VAL A 73 -1.93 18.39 2.03
C VAL A 73 -0.90 19.19 2.85
N GLN A 74 -0.73 18.86 4.12
CA GLN A 74 0.24 19.53 5.01
C GLN A 74 1.68 19.29 4.54
N GLN A 75 2.01 18.06 4.15
CA GLN A 75 3.34 17.69 3.67
C GLN A 75 3.73 18.45 2.39
N HIS A 76 2.81 18.55 1.42
CA HIS A 76 3.07 19.28 0.17
C HIS A 76 3.18 20.79 0.44
N CYS A 77 2.31 21.35 1.28
CA CYS A 77 2.40 22.76 1.68
C CYS A 77 3.75 23.07 2.35
N LYS A 78 4.17 22.23 3.30
CA LYS A 78 5.49 22.34 3.94
C LYS A 78 6.63 22.22 2.92
N THR A 79 6.53 21.29 1.97
CA THR A 79 7.54 21.14 0.92
C THR A 79 7.67 22.39 0.05
N PHE A 80 6.56 23.08 -0.25
CA PHE A 80 6.63 24.36 -0.97
C PHE A 80 7.29 25.44 -0.09
N MET A 81 6.86 25.58 1.17
CA MET A 81 7.48 26.53 2.12
C MET A 81 9.00 26.32 2.29
N ASP A 82 9.46 25.07 2.35
CA ASP A 82 10.87 24.74 2.55
C ASP A 82 11.73 24.93 1.28
N LYS A 83 11.10 25.14 0.11
CA LYS A 83 11.79 25.14 -1.20
C LYS A 83 11.60 26.42 -2.01
N THR A 84 10.61 27.25 -1.66
CA THR A 84 10.33 28.51 -2.35
C THR A 84 10.59 29.71 -1.45
N LEU A 85 10.74 30.89 -2.06
CA LEU A 85 10.83 32.18 -1.40
C LEU A 85 9.45 32.85 -1.25
N LEU A 86 8.37 32.06 -1.30
CA LEU A 86 7.00 32.57 -1.11
C LEU A 86 6.73 32.85 0.38
N GLU A 87 6.04 33.94 0.66
CA GLU A 87 5.72 34.32 2.03
C GLU A 87 4.66 33.39 2.65
N LYS A 88 4.64 33.30 3.98
CA LYS A 88 3.66 32.45 4.72
C LYS A 88 2.20 32.78 4.41
N GLY A 89 1.91 34.00 3.91
CA GLY A 89 0.55 34.40 3.50
C GLY A 89 0.18 34.02 2.07
N GLU A 90 1.16 33.71 1.21
CA GLU A 90 0.93 33.33 -0.19
C GLU A 90 0.61 31.83 -0.35
N LEU A 91 1.05 31.02 0.62
CA LEU A 91 0.84 29.57 0.69
C LEU A 91 -0.14 29.24 1.81
N ALA A 92 -1.24 28.55 1.51
CA ALA A 92 -2.22 28.20 2.54
C ALA A 92 -2.88 26.84 2.33
N THR A 93 -3.29 26.23 3.44
CA THR A 93 -4.09 25.00 3.42
C THR A 93 -5.55 25.31 3.65
N ALA A 94 -6.45 24.86 2.78
CA ALA A 94 -7.90 24.89 3.01
C ALA A 94 -8.40 23.50 3.41
N MET A 95 -8.94 23.38 4.63
CA MET A 95 -9.41 22.11 5.17
C MET A 95 -10.89 22.20 5.56
N GLY A 96 -11.63 21.10 5.40
CA GLY A 96 -13.05 21.04 5.75
C GLY A 96 -13.37 21.24 7.23
N SER A 97 -12.37 21.18 8.12
CA SER A 97 -12.52 21.51 9.54
C SER A 97 -12.49 23.02 9.84
N MET A 98 -12.09 23.85 8.88
CA MET A 98 -12.10 25.31 9.02
C MET A 98 -13.49 25.86 8.78
N ALA A 99 -13.86 26.97 9.42
CA ALA A 99 -15.11 27.67 9.13
C ALA A 99 -15.15 28.18 7.67
N PRO A 100 -16.31 28.18 6.99
CA PRO A 100 -16.43 28.62 5.59
C PRO A 100 -15.84 30.02 5.33
N GLU A 101 -16.03 30.96 6.24
CA GLU A 101 -15.56 32.35 6.13
C GLU A 101 -14.03 32.40 6.10
N LYS A 102 -13.37 31.58 6.94
CA LYS A 102 -11.91 31.44 6.93
C LYS A 102 -11.40 30.84 5.62
N ARG A 103 -12.13 29.87 5.04
CA ARG A 103 -11.76 29.29 3.74
C ARG A 103 -11.87 30.31 2.62
N VAL A 104 -12.94 31.11 2.58
CA VAL A 104 -13.10 32.20 1.61
C VAL A 104 -11.96 33.23 1.73
N GLN A 105 -11.55 33.58 2.95
CA GLN A 105 -10.38 34.45 3.16
C GLN A 105 -9.06 33.83 2.66
N ILE A 106 -8.88 32.52 2.87
CA ILE A 106 -7.74 31.78 2.32
C ILE A 106 -7.76 31.83 0.78
N TYR A 107 -8.91 31.58 0.17
CA TYR A 107 -9.07 31.60 -1.28
C TYR A 107 -8.80 32.98 -1.88
N SER A 108 -9.13 34.08 -1.17
CA SER A 108 -8.89 35.44 -1.66
C SER A 108 -7.43 35.89 -1.52
N ARG A 109 -6.77 35.57 -0.40
CA ARG A 109 -5.40 36.06 -0.12
C ARG A 109 -4.28 35.21 -0.70
N SER A 110 -4.48 33.89 -0.77
CA SER A 110 -3.40 32.96 -1.11
C SER A 110 -3.18 32.88 -2.62
N ARG A 111 -1.94 32.65 -3.04
CA ARG A 111 -1.57 32.40 -4.44
C ARG A 111 -1.49 30.90 -4.76
N VAL A 112 -1.07 30.09 -3.79
CA VAL A 112 -1.08 28.63 -3.88
C VAL A 112 -1.90 28.06 -2.73
N ILE A 113 -2.92 27.27 -3.08
CA ILE A 113 -3.87 26.71 -2.12
C ILE A 113 -3.74 25.19 -2.14
N PHE A 114 -3.53 24.59 -0.97
CA PHE A 114 -3.47 23.13 -0.80
C PHE A 114 -4.74 22.65 -0.11
N ALA A 115 -5.44 21.67 -0.69
CA ALA A 115 -6.72 21.24 -0.14
C ALA A 115 -7.04 19.77 -0.41
N THR A 116 -7.99 19.24 0.37
CA THR A 116 -8.61 17.96 0.07
C THR A 116 -9.73 18.14 -0.95
N PRO A 117 -9.93 17.19 -1.89
CA PRO A 117 -10.86 17.38 -2.99
C PRO A 117 -12.30 17.56 -2.56
N GLN A 118 -12.77 16.81 -1.56
CA GLN A 118 -14.15 16.95 -1.11
C GLN A 118 -14.45 18.34 -0.53
N CYS A 119 -13.47 18.97 0.14
CA CYS A 119 -13.63 20.32 0.66
C CYS A 119 -13.82 21.33 -0.49
N ILE A 120 -12.98 21.25 -1.51
CA ILE A 120 -13.05 22.12 -2.68
C ILE A 120 -14.34 21.90 -3.47
N LEU A 121 -14.73 20.65 -3.72
CA LEU A 121 -15.96 20.36 -4.44
C LEU A 121 -17.18 20.95 -3.73
N ASN A 122 -17.28 20.77 -2.41
CA ASN A 122 -18.37 21.33 -1.62
C ASN A 122 -18.40 22.87 -1.68
N ASP A 123 -17.23 23.51 -1.66
CA ASP A 123 -17.14 24.98 -1.71
C ASP A 123 -17.49 25.53 -3.11
N ILE A 124 -17.16 24.80 -4.18
CA ILE A 124 -17.59 25.14 -5.54
C ILE A 124 -19.11 24.99 -5.67
N GLU A 125 -19.67 23.85 -5.26
CA GLU A 125 -21.11 23.57 -5.36
C GLU A 125 -21.96 24.52 -4.52
N ARG A 126 -21.40 25.08 -3.42
CA ARG A 126 -22.04 26.12 -2.59
C ARG A 126 -21.80 27.55 -3.07
N GLY A 127 -21.04 27.75 -4.15
CA GLY A 127 -20.69 29.09 -4.66
C GLY A 127 -19.69 29.87 -3.81
N LEU A 128 -19.02 29.22 -2.86
CA LEU A 128 -17.99 29.84 -2.00
C LEU A 128 -16.63 29.96 -2.70
N LEU A 129 -16.38 29.17 -3.76
CA LEU A 129 -15.17 29.19 -4.55
C LEU A 129 -15.49 29.18 -6.04
N ASN A 130 -14.98 30.19 -6.76
CA ASN A 130 -14.99 30.25 -8.22
C ASN A 130 -13.58 29.97 -8.76
N LEU A 131 -13.48 29.13 -9.80
CA LEU A 131 -12.21 28.72 -10.39
C LEU A 131 -11.69 29.61 -11.54
N GLU A 132 -12.39 30.69 -11.89
CA GLU A 132 -12.06 31.60 -13.00
C GLU A 132 -10.64 32.15 -12.94
N ASN A 133 -10.17 32.49 -11.73
CA ASN A 133 -8.86 33.10 -11.48
C ASN A 133 -7.75 32.07 -11.20
N PHE A 134 -7.99 30.78 -11.43
CA PHE A 134 -6.99 29.73 -11.27
C PHE A 134 -6.30 29.41 -12.60
N SER A 135 -4.97 29.49 -12.60
CA SER A 135 -4.13 29.26 -13.78
C SER A 135 -3.61 27.83 -13.88
N LEU A 136 -3.72 27.05 -12.79
CA LEU A 136 -3.29 25.66 -12.71
C LEU A 136 -4.07 24.90 -11.62
N ILE A 137 -4.56 23.70 -11.94
CA ILE A 137 -4.95 22.70 -10.94
C ILE A 137 -4.04 21.49 -11.03
N ILE A 138 -3.52 21.07 -9.87
CA ILE A 138 -2.66 19.91 -9.70
C ILE A 138 -3.44 18.84 -8.95
N PHE A 139 -3.60 17.67 -9.58
CA PHE A 139 -4.24 16.50 -8.99
C PHE A 139 -3.19 15.49 -8.57
N ASP A 140 -2.85 15.44 -7.27
CA ASP A 140 -2.00 14.38 -6.73
C ASP A 140 -2.76 13.06 -6.62
N GLU A 141 -2.07 11.94 -6.79
CA GLU A 141 -2.68 10.61 -6.93
C GLU A 141 -3.87 10.57 -7.92
N ALA A 142 -3.65 11.17 -9.10
CA ALA A 142 -4.63 11.32 -10.18
C ALA A 142 -5.32 10.01 -10.62
N HIS A 143 -4.75 8.85 -10.27
CA HIS A 143 -5.39 7.54 -10.48
C HIS A 143 -6.72 7.35 -9.72
N ARG A 144 -7.05 8.27 -8.80
CA ARG A 144 -8.34 8.36 -8.10
C ARG A 144 -9.42 9.09 -8.89
N ALA A 145 -9.11 9.79 -9.98
CA ALA A 145 -10.07 10.51 -10.82
C ALA A 145 -10.93 9.56 -11.68
N ARG A 146 -11.71 8.71 -11.02
CA ARG A 146 -12.54 7.65 -11.61
C ARG A 146 -13.86 7.54 -10.87
N GLY A 147 -14.91 7.09 -11.56
CA GLY A 147 -16.27 7.05 -11.03
C GLY A 147 -16.70 8.37 -10.40
N ASN A 148 -17.30 8.32 -9.20
CA ASN A 148 -17.86 9.49 -8.52
C ASN A 148 -16.85 10.24 -7.63
N TYR A 149 -15.54 10.04 -7.82
CA TYR A 149 -14.55 10.74 -7.00
C TYR A 149 -14.53 12.24 -7.31
N ALA A 150 -14.37 13.07 -6.27
CA ALA A 150 -14.49 14.53 -6.38
C ALA A 150 -13.58 15.19 -7.42
N TYR A 151 -12.43 14.59 -7.76
CA TYR A 151 -11.55 15.08 -8.83
C TYR A 151 -12.25 15.23 -10.18
N VAL A 152 -13.13 14.30 -10.53
CA VAL A 152 -13.82 14.29 -11.84
C VAL A 152 -14.65 15.56 -12.00
N LYS A 153 -15.53 15.84 -11.02
CA LYS A 153 -16.35 17.06 -11.03
C LYS A 153 -15.52 18.34 -10.97
N ILE A 154 -14.47 18.38 -10.14
CA ILE A 154 -13.62 19.58 -10.02
C ILE A 154 -12.95 19.91 -11.36
N ALA A 155 -12.44 18.90 -12.07
CA ALA A 155 -11.85 19.10 -13.39
C ALA A 155 -12.87 19.66 -14.38
N ASP A 156 -14.09 19.13 -14.40
CA ASP A 156 -15.16 19.65 -15.27
C ASP A 156 -15.53 21.10 -14.94
N TYR A 157 -15.67 21.46 -13.65
CA TYR A 157 -15.89 22.84 -13.25
C TYR A 157 -14.74 23.75 -13.68
N TYR A 158 -13.50 23.28 -13.54
CA TYR A 158 -12.32 24.06 -13.88
C TYR A 158 -12.25 24.39 -15.37
N ILE A 159 -12.41 23.39 -16.23
CA ILE A 159 -12.41 23.59 -17.69
C ILE A 159 -13.51 24.56 -18.13
N LYS A 160 -14.67 24.55 -17.45
CA LYS A 160 -15.79 25.44 -17.77
C LYS A 160 -15.61 26.88 -17.28
N GLN A 161 -14.93 27.07 -16.14
CA GLN A 161 -14.85 28.38 -15.47
C GLN A 161 -13.56 29.14 -15.74
N ALA A 162 -12.42 28.45 -15.86
CA ALA A 162 -11.12 29.08 -15.94
C ALA A 162 -10.86 29.71 -17.31
N LYS A 163 -10.21 30.89 -17.31
CA LYS A 163 -9.86 31.61 -18.55
C LYS A 163 -8.79 30.90 -19.37
N GLN A 164 -7.81 30.33 -18.69
CA GLN A 164 -6.67 29.62 -19.29
C GLN A 164 -6.40 28.35 -18.48
N PRO A 165 -7.27 27.33 -18.61
CA PRO A 165 -7.16 26.13 -17.80
C PRO A 165 -5.87 25.38 -18.14
N LEU A 166 -5.14 24.98 -17.09
CA LEU A 166 -4.05 24.02 -17.20
C LEU A 166 -4.16 22.98 -16.09
N ILE A 167 -4.10 21.71 -16.45
CA ILE A 167 -4.22 20.59 -15.53
C ILE A 167 -2.93 19.77 -15.50
N LEU A 168 -2.44 19.51 -14.29
CA LEU A 168 -1.35 18.56 -14.06
C LEU A 168 -1.85 17.39 -13.20
N GLY A 169 -1.96 16.22 -13.80
CA GLY A 169 -2.23 14.98 -13.06
C GLY A 169 -0.91 14.32 -12.65
N LEU A 170 -0.74 13.98 -11.37
CA LEU A 170 0.42 13.26 -10.87
C LEU A 170 0.02 11.87 -10.39
N THR A 171 0.71 10.82 -10.84
CA THR A 171 0.48 9.48 -10.29
C THR A 171 1.72 8.60 -10.34
N ALA A 172 1.85 7.70 -9.36
CA ALA A 172 2.83 6.62 -9.41
C ALA A 172 2.41 5.46 -10.32
N SER A 173 1.10 5.28 -10.47
CA SER A 173 0.50 4.14 -11.15
C SER A 173 -0.93 4.52 -11.53
N PRO A 174 -1.24 4.72 -12.81
CA PRO A 174 -2.59 5.03 -13.28
C PRO A 174 -3.53 3.80 -13.23
N GLY A 175 -2.99 2.60 -13.00
CA GLY A 175 -3.74 1.34 -12.90
C GLY A 175 -3.22 0.29 -13.87
N GLY A 176 -3.31 -1.00 -13.50
CA GLY A 176 -2.76 -2.10 -14.32
C GLY A 176 -3.59 -2.47 -15.57
N ARG A 177 -4.40 -1.53 -16.08
CA ARG A 177 -5.36 -1.74 -17.18
C ARG A 177 -5.45 -0.46 -18.01
N ARG A 178 -5.43 -0.58 -19.34
CA ARG A 178 -5.42 0.55 -20.27
C ARG A 178 -6.69 1.37 -20.19
N GLU A 179 -7.84 0.71 -20.06
CA GLU A 179 -9.15 1.35 -19.99
C GLU A 179 -9.24 2.32 -18.79
N LYS A 180 -8.55 2.00 -17.69
CA LYS A 180 -8.49 2.85 -16.50
C LYS A 180 -7.67 4.13 -16.73
N ILE A 181 -6.64 4.05 -17.57
CA ILE A 181 -5.82 5.22 -17.92
C ILE A 181 -6.63 6.15 -18.81
N GLU A 182 -7.31 5.58 -19.81
CA GLU A 182 -8.20 6.32 -20.70
C GLU A 182 -9.36 6.98 -19.95
N GLU A 183 -9.92 6.31 -18.94
CA GLU A 183 -10.91 6.89 -18.02
C GLU A 183 -10.34 8.11 -17.27
N ILE A 184 -9.13 8.00 -16.69
CA ILE A 184 -8.48 9.13 -15.99
C ILE A 184 -8.22 10.28 -16.95
N CYS A 185 -7.71 10.00 -18.15
CA CYS A 185 -7.41 11.02 -19.15
C CYS A 185 -8.68 11.77 -19.57
N ARG A 186 -9.79 11.07 -19.77
CA ARG A 186 -11.09 11.69 -20.08
C ARG A 186 -11.58 12.55 -18.93
N ASN A 187 -11.56 12.03 -17.71
CA ASN A 187 -12.10 12.71 -16.53
C ASN A 187 -11.30 13.95 -16.12
N LEU A 188 -10.00 13.99 -16.40
CA LEU A 188 -9.12 15.12 -16.08
C LEU A 188 -8.79 15.97 -17.32
N HIS A 189 -9.44 15.74 -18.46
CA HIS A 189 -9.21 16.47 -19.71
C HIS A 189 -7.74 16.48 -20.15
N ILE A 190 -7.06 15.33 -20.03
CA ILE A 190 -5.64 15.16 -20.33
C ILE A 190 -5.42 15.04 -21.84
N GLU A 191 -4.47 15.81 -22.34
CA GLU A 191 -4.07 15.89 -23.75
C GLU A 191 -2.70 15.27 -24.02
N ALA A 192 -1.86 15.14 -22.98
CA ALA A 192 -0.54 14.55 -23.07
C ALA A 192 -0.27 13.62 -21.88
N ILE A 193 0.40 12.50 -22.15
CA ILE A 193 0.86 11.57 -21.10
C ILE A 193 2.38 11.57 -21.11
N GLU A 194 2.97 12.06 -20.02
CA GLU A 194 4.41 11.99 -19.81
C GLU A 194 4.70 10.85 -18.83
N CYS A 195 5.48 9.86 -19.26
CA CYS A 195 5.83 8.74 -18.41
C CYS A 195 7.32 8.47 -18.40
N ARG A 196 7.85 8.13 -17.23
CA ARG A 196 9.19 7.57 -17.08
C ARG A 196 9.16 6.37 -16.14
N THR A 197 10.19 5.56 -16.26
CA THR A 197 10.52 4.38 -15.47
C THR A 197 11.93 4.59 -14.92
N ASP A 198 12.29 3.79 -13.92
CA ASP A 198 13.65 3.70 -13.40
C ASP A 198 14.69 3.23 -14.43
N GLU A 199 14.25 2.69 -15.56
CA GLU A 199 15.11 2.20 -16.64
C GLU A 199 15.36 3.25 -17.74
N ASP A 200 14.69 4.41 -17.70
CA ASP A 200 14.91 5.44 -18.72
C ASP A 200 16.27 6.12 -18.54
N GLU A 201 16.97 6.38 -19.64
CA GLU A 201 18.32 6.99 -19.66
C GLU A 201 18.37 8.35 -18.94
N ASP A 202 17.31 9.14 -19.03
CA ASP A 202 17.24 10.45 -18.35
C ASP A 202 16.86 10.34 -16.87
N VAL A 203 16.49 9.15 -16.38
CA VAL A 203 16.12 8.87 -14.98
C VAL A 203 17.16 8.06 -14.23
N LYS A 204 17.81 7.07 -14.89
CA LYS A 204 18.84 6.18 -14.32
C LYS A 204 19.87 6.89 -13.43
N PRO A 205 20.42 8.06 -13.78
CA PRO A 205 21.42 8.75 -12.95
C PRO A 205 20.90 9.18 -11.57
N TYR A 206 19.58 9.31 -11.41
CA TYR A 206 18.94 9.82 -10.20
C TYR A 206 18.25 8.74 -9.37
N VAL A 207 18.27 7.48 -9.83
CA VAL A 207 17.68 6.33 -9.14
C VAL A 207 18.77 5.52 -8.49
N HIS A 208 18.70 5.38 -7.18
CA HIS A 208 19.50 4.39 -6.47
C HIS A 208 18.84 3.00 -6.63
N PRO A 209 19.58 1.97 -7.06
CA PRO A 209 19.05 0.63 -7.14
C PRO A 209 18.74 0.13 -5.72
N ILE A 210 17.54 -0.42 -5.55
CA ILE A 210 17.17 -1.17 -4.35
C ILE A 210 17.43 -2.63 -4.67
N SER A 211 18.31 -3.30 -3.92
CA SER A 211 18.50 -4.75 -4.10
C SER A 211 17.34 -5.47 -3.42
N ILE A 212 16.44 -6.06 -4.21
CA ILE A 212 15.35 -6.91 -3.70
C ILE A 212 15.79 -8.37 -3.80
N SER A 213 15.81 -9.06 -2.67
CA SER A 213 16.11 -10.48 -2.56
C SER A 213 14.88 -11.24 -2.10
N TRP A 214 14.58 -12.34 -2.78
CA TRP A 214 13.53 -13.28 -2.35
C TRP A 214 14.22 -14.46 -1.71
N VAL A 215 13.87 -14.76 -0.46
CA VAL A 215 14.42 -15.87 0.29
C VAL A 215 13.35 -16.95 0.38
N SER A 216 13.62 -18.05 -0.32
CA SER A 216 12.76 -19.23 -0.40
C SER A 216 12.98 -20.12 0.82
N ILE A 217 11.91 -20.49 1.50
CA ILE A 217 11.93 -21.24 2.76
C ILE A 217 11.13 -22.52 2.58
N LYS A 218 11.80 -23.65 2.78
CA LYS A 218 11.17 -24.98 2.74
C LYS A 218 10.45 -25.25 4.05
N LEU A 219 9.16 -25.55 3.96
CA LEU A 219 8.37 -25.95 5.13
C LEU A 219 8.62 -27.42 5.50
N PRO A 220 8.72 -27.74 6.80
CA PRO A 220 8.77 -29.12 7.30
C PRO A 220 7.58 -29.97 6.86
N GLU A 221 7.73 -31.29 6.95
CA GLU A 221 6.67 -32.22 6.56
C GLU A 221 5.43 -32.12 7.47
N SER A 222 5.60 -31.79 8.75
CA SER A 222 4.51 -31.52 9.69
C SER A 222 3.58 -30.40 9.19
N TYR A 223 4.15 -29.29 8.73
CA TYR A 223 3.40 -28.15 8.16
C TYR A 223 2.61 -28.55 6.92
N LYS A 224 3.23 -29.32 6.02
CA LYS A 224 2.58 -29.80 4.80
C LYS A 224 1.40 -30.71 5.12
N ARG A 225 1.56 -31.62 6.08
CA ARG A 225 0.48 -32.50 6.56
C ARG A 225 -0.65 -31.72 7.20
N LEU A 226 -0.34 -30.74 8.04
CA LEU A 226 -1.34 -29.86 8.67
C LEU A 226 -2.11 -29.05 7.63
N SER A 227 -1.41 -28.36 6.72
CA SER A 227 -2.05 -27.61 5.62
C SER A 227 -2.93 -28.51 4.76
N LYS A 228 -2.46 -29.70 4.39
CA LYS A 228 -3.25 -30.67 3.63
C LYS A 228 -4.55 -31.03 4.35
N LYS A 229 -4.49 -31.35 5.64
CA LYS A 229 -5.67 -31.72 6.43
C LYS A 229 -6.67 -30.56 6.55
N LEU A 230 -6.19 -29.33 6.75
CA LEU A 230 -7.05 -28.14 6.76
C LEU A 230 -7.72 -27.91 5.39
N ARG A 231 -6.99 -28.13 4.29
CA ARG A 231 -7.52 -28.01 2.92
C ARG A 231 -8.58 -29.07 2.62
N GLU A 232 -8.42 -30.30 3.11
CA GLU A 232 -9.43 -31.36 3.02
C GLU A 232 -10.73 -30.94 3.74
N MET A 233 -10.62 -30.41 4.97
CA MET A 233 -11.79 -29.89 5.70
C MET A 233 -12.45 -28.71 4.96
N LEU A 234 -11.66 -27.77 4.44
CA LEU A 234 -12.18 -26.64 3.67
C LEU A 234 -12.93 -27.10 2.41
N ALA A 235 -12.42 -28.12 1.72
CA ALA A 235 -13.05 -28.67 0.54
C ALA A 235 -14.44 -29.26 0.84
N GLU A 236 -14.63 -29.91 1.99
CA GLU A 236 -15.94 -30.41 2.42
C GLU A 236 -16.93 -29.28 2.71
N GLU A 237 -16.49 -28.21 3.40
CA GLU A 237 -17.34 -27.04 3.62
C GLU A 237 -17.76 -26.36 2.31
N ILE A 238 -16.84 -26.26 1.35
CA ILE A 238 -17.13 -25.73 0.01
C ILE A 238 -18.14 -26.61 -0.75
N LYS A 239 -18.05 -27.94 -0.64
CA LYS A 239 -19.04 -28.85 -1.24
C LYS A 239 -20.43 -28.61 -0.64
N GLY A 240 -20.52 -28.38 0.68
CA GLY A 240 -21.76 -27.98 1.35
C GLY A 240 -22.35 -26.68 0.81
N ILE A 241 -21.50 -25.66 0.58
CA ILE A 241 -21.94 -24.38 -0.01
C ILE A 241 -22.48 -24.58 -1.44
N LYS A 242 -21.80 -25.41 -2.24
CA LYS A 242 -22.17 -25.70 -3.63
C LYS A 242 -23.45 -26.50 -3.79
N SER A 243 -23.67 -27.50 -2.94
CA SER A 243 -24.88 -28.31 -2.98
C SER A 243 -26.15 -27.48 -2.71
N MET A 244 -25.99 -26.34 -2.03
CA MET A 244 -27.06 -25.36 -1.76
C MET A 244 -27.23 -24.30 -2.87
N GLY A 245 -26.52 -24.43 -3.99
CA GLY A 245 -26.67 -23.58 -5.18
C GLY A 245 -25.84 -22.29 -5.19
N PHE A 246 -24.88 -22.13 -4.27
CA PHE A 246 -23.97 -20.98 -4.22
C PHE A 246 -22.56 -21.39 -4.66
N LEU A 247 -21.84 -20.50 -5.35
CA LEU A 247 -20.49 -20.77 -5.90
C LEU A 247 -20.42 -21.97 -6.87
N SER A 248 -21.54 -22.43 -7.44
CA SER A 248 -21.64 -23.63 -8.28
C SER A 248 -20.72 -23.62 -9.50
N ASN A 249 -20.40 -22.42 -10.01
CA ASN A 249 -19.62 -22.21 -11.24
C ASN A 249 -18.11 -22.01 -11.00
N VAL A 250 -17.66 -21.99 -9.74
CA VAL A 250 -16.25 -21.76 -9.38
C VAL A 250 -15.66 -23.06 -8.88
N PRO A 251 -14.59 -23.63 -9.47
CA PRO A 251 -13.93 -24.82 -8.93
C PRO A 251 -13.51 -24.64 -7.46
N PRO A 252 -13.61 -25.67 -6.59
CA PRO A 252 -13.32 -25.51 -5.16
C PRO A 252 -11.95 -24.90 -4.87
N GLU A 253 -10.95 -25.28 -5.65
CA GLU A 253 -9.60 -24.73 -5.62
C GLU A 253 -9.60 -23.22 -5.89
N LYS A 254 -10.39 -22.72 -6.85
CA LYS A 254 -10.41 -21.30 -7.26
C LYS A 254 -11.13 -20.37 -6.29
N ILE A 255 -11.77 -20.89 -5.25
CA ILE A 255 -12.54 -20.07 -4.31
C ILE A 255 -11.57 -19.28 -3.42
N THR A 256 -11.61 -17.97 -3.57
CA THR A 256 -10.76 -17.04 -2.83
C THR A 256 -11.36 -16.68 -1.47
N ARG A 257 -10.50 -16.33 -0.51
CA ARG A 257 -10.93 -15.78 0.79
C ARG A 257 -11.85 -14.56 0.62
N ARG A 258 -11.64 -13.75 -0.41
CA ARG A 258 -12.48 -12.59 -0.73
C ARG A 258 -13.92 -13.00 -1.08
N GLU A 259 -14.09 -14.07 -1.84
CA GLU A 259 -15.42 -14.59 -2.19
C GLU A 259 -16.11 -15.17 -0.96
N LEU A 260 -15.37 -15.87 -0.09
CA LEU A 260 -15.91 -16.37 1.19
C LEU A 260 -16.36 -15.24 2.11
N ILE A 261 -15.59 -14.14 2.22
CA ILE A 261 -15.99 -12.94 2.98
C ILE A 261 -17.28 -12.34 2.39
N ALA A 262 -17.31 -12.11 1.08
CA ALA A 262 -18.47 -11.51 0.41
C ALA A 262 -19.73 -12.37 0.58
N LEU A 263 -19.59 -13.70 0.47
CA LEU A 263 -20.67 -14.65 0.75
C LEU A 263 -21.13 -14.54 2.21
N ASN A 264 -20.19 -14.53 3.16
CA ASN A 264 -20.51 -14.49 4.59
C ASN A 264 -21.25 -13.19 5.01
N GLU A 265 -20.88 -12.06 4.41
CA GLU A 265 -21.54 -10.76 4.59
C GLU A 265 -22.94 -10.72 3.95
N GLU A 266 -23.08 -11.27 2.74
CA GLU A 266 -24.37 -11.39 2.05
C GLU A 266 -25.36 -12.24 2.85
N LEU A 267 -24.91 -13.40 3.34
CA LEU A 267 -25.74 -14.29 4.15
C LEU A 267 -26.15 -13.65 5.48
N GLN A 268 -25.24 -12.91 6.13
CA GLN A 268 -25.58 -12.17 7.35
C GLN A 268 -26.68 -11.14 7.08
N ARG A 269 -26.58 -10.39 5.99
CA ARG A 269 -27.60 -9.41 5.60
C ARG A 269 -28.96 -10.06 5.35
N ARG A 270 -28.99 -11.18 4.62
CA ARG A 270 -30.25 -11.92 4.35
C ARG A 270 -30.89 -12.51 5.61
N LEU A 271 -30.08 -13.04 6.52
CA LEU A 271 -30.58 -13.58 7.80
C LEU A 271 -31.20 -12.50 8.67
N ASN A 272 -30.57 -11.32 8.76
CA ASN A 272 -31.11 -10.17 9.49
C ASN A 272 -32.44 -9.66 8.91
N SER A 273 -32.74 -9.94 7.63
CA SER A 273 -34.01 -9.60 6.97
C SER A 273 -35.07 -10.71 7.05
N GLY A 274 -34.92 -11.70 7.93
CA GLY A 274 -35.89 -12.77 8.14
C GLY A 274 -35.62 -14.04 7.33
N GLY A 275 -34.35 -14.36 7.08
CA GLY A 275 -33.95 -15.55 6.32
C GLY A 275 -34.33 -16.88 6.99
N GLY A 276 -34.72 -17.88 6.20
CA GLY A 276 -35.12 -19.22 6.68
C GLY A 276 -33.97 -20.18 6.98
N GLU A 277 -34.31 -21.38 7.45
CA GLU A 277 -33.39 -22.44 7.94
C GLU A 277 -32.26 -22.79 6.95
N LYS A 278 -32.56 -22.94 5.66
CA LYS A 278 -31.54 -23.22 4.62
C LYS A 278 -30.46 -22.13 4.50
N LEU A 279 -30.80 -20.86 4.73
CA LEU A 279 -29.81 -19.76 4.72
C LEU A 279 -28.92 -19.82 5.97
N TYR A 280 -29.47 -20.32 7.06
CA TYR A 280 -28.74 -20.48 8.31
C TYR A 280 -27.71 -21.61 8.21
N ASP A 281 -28.08 -22.76 7.62
CA ASP A 281 -27.13 -23.86 7.37
C ASP A 281 -26.00 -23.43 6.44
N LEU A 282 -26.34 -22.69 5.37
CA LEU A 282 -25.34 -22.13 4.47
C LEU A 282 -24.38 -21.15 5.17
N LYS A 283 -24.90 -20.37 6.14
CA LYS A 283 -24.09 -19.46 6.96
C LYS A 283 -23.11 -20.21 7.86
N ILE A 284 -23.49 -21.38 8.37
CA ILE A 284 -22.59 -22.27 9.13
C ILE A 284 -21.42 -22.69 8.26
N HIS A 285 -21.68 -23.24 7.07
CA HIS A 285 -20.64 -23.66 6.12
C HIS A 285 -19.75 -22.48 5.68
N ALA A 286 -20.34 -21.32 5.38
CA ALA A 286 -19.58 -20.14 4.97
C ALA A 286 -18.64 -19.64 6.09
N THR A 287 -19.10 -19.67 7.34
CA THR A 287 -18.30 -19.27 8.51
C THR A 287 -17.16 -20.27 8.77
N ALA A 288 -17.46 -21.57 8.66
CA ALA A 288 -16.46 -22.63 8.81
C ALA A 288 -15.40 -22.55 7.70
N ALA A 289 -15.82 -22.45 6.44
CA ALA A 289 -14.92 -22.29 5.29
C ALA A 289 -14.02 -21.05 5.42
N LEU A 290 -14.57 -19.91 5.84
CA LEU A 290 -13.78 -18.68 6.04
C LEU A 290 -12.71 -18.86 7.12
N SER A 291 -13.05 -19.53 8.22
CA SER A 291 -12.12 -19.78 9.33
C SER A 291 -11.04 -20.78 8.94
N LEU A 292 -11.39 -21.87 8.26
CA LEU A 292 -10.43 -22.86 7.74
C LEU A 292 -9.47 -22.24 6.71
N ALA A 293 -9.99 -21.42 5.78
CA ALA A 293 -9.16 -20.68 4.84
C ALA A 293 -8.17 -19.76 5.54
N HIS A 294 -8.59 -19.13 6.65
CA HIS A 294 -7.70 -18.30 7.46
C HIS A 294 -6.66 -19.13 8.22
N MET A 295 -7.03 -20.29 8.78
CA MET A 295 -6.08 -21.20 9.43
C MET A 295 -4.98 -21.69 8.46
N ILE A 296 -5.34 -22.00 7.21
CA ILE A 296 -4.39 -22.35 6.15
C ILE A 296 -3.42 -21.19 5.90
N GLU A 297 -3.94 -19.96 5.76
CA GLU A 297 -3.12 -18.76 5.62
C GLU A 297 -2.15 -18.59 6.79
N LEU A 298 -2.60 -18.78 8.03
CA LEU A 298 -1.75 -18.66 9.22
C LEU A 298 -0.62 -19.68 9.24
N ILE A 299 -0.89 -20.98 9.05
CA ILE A 299 0.16 -22.00 9.11
C ILE A 299 1.16 -21.86 7.95
N GLU A 300 0.69 -21.48 6.76
CA GLU A 300 1.52 -21.39 5.57
C GLU A 300 2.36 -20.12 5.50
N THR A 301 1.84 -18.99 6.00
CA THR A 301 2.47 -17.67 5.84
C THR A 301 3.06 -17.13 7.13
N GLN A 302 2.52 -17.50 8.29
CA GLN A 302 2.90 -16.94 9.60
C GLN A 302 3.66 -17.93 10.48
N GLY A 303 3.08 -19.12 10.65
CA GLY A 303 3.60 -20.22 11.47
C GLY A 303 2.61 -20.75 12.51
N PRO A 304 3.01 -21.79 13.25
CA PRO A 304 2.16 -22.55 14.14
C PRO A 304 1.78 -21.78 15.41
N GLU A 305 2.64 -20.88 15.90
CA GLU A 305 2.33 -20.05 17.08
C GLU A 305 1.14 -19.12 16.81
N THR A 306 1.13 -18.51 15.62
CA THR A 306 0.03 -17.62 15.19
C THR A 306 -1.26 -18.41 14.95
N LEU A 307 -1.17 -19.63 14.40
CA LEU A 307 -2.33 -20.52 14.28
C LEU A 307 -2.87 -20.95 15.65
N SER A 308 -2.01 -21.32 16.59
CA SER A 308 -2.41 -21.67 17.97
C SER A 308 -3.12 -20.51 18.64
N ALA A 309 -2.55 -19.31 18.54
CA ALA A 309 -3.15 -18.10 19.08
C ALA A 309 -4.55 -17.82 18.48
N PHE A 310 -4.75 -18.03 17.18
CA PHE A 310 -6.08 -17.90 16.57
C PHE A 310 -7.07 -18.95 17.09
N ILE A 311 -6.64 -20.19 17.27
CA ILE A 311 -7.50 -21.26 17.81
C ILE A 311 -7.94 -20.91 19.24
N GLU A 312 -6.98 -20.55 20.09
CA GLU A 312 -7.21 -20.27 21.52
C GLU A 312 -7.99 -18.98 21.75
N LYS A 313 -7.67 -17.90 21.03
CA LYS A 313 -8.22 -16.56 21.28
C LYS A 313 -9.41 -16.21 20.41
N THR A 314 -9.71 -16.98 19.37
CA THR A 314 -10.81 -16.66 18.44
C THR A 314 -11.69 -17.86 18.16
N LEU A 315 -11.16 -18.97 17.67
CA LEU A 315 -11.98 -20.14 17.29
C LEU A 315 -12.78 -20.69 18.48
N ILE A 316 -12.11 -20.94 19.61
CA ILE A 316 -12.71 -21.49 20.82
C ILE A 316 -13.69 -20.50 21.48
N PRO A 317 -13.33 -19.22 21.74
CA PRO A 317 -14.26 -18.25 22.30
C PRO A 317 -15.51 -18.05 21.44
N MET A 318 -15.36 -17.88 20.13
CA MET A 318 -16.50 -17.70 19.22
C MET A 318 -17.42 -18.92 19.20
N ALA A 319 -16.87 -20.13 19.29
CA ALA A 319 -17.67 -21.34 19.42
C ALA A 319 -18.43 -21.35 20.76
N SER A 320 -17.78 -21.02 21.88
CA SER A 320 -18.41 -20.95 23.21
C SER A 320 -19.53 -19.90 23.27
N GLU A 321 -19.36 -18.76 22.61
CA GLU A 321 -20.37 -17.68 22.48
C GLU A 321 -21.55 -18.04 21.55
N GLY A 322 -21.54 -19.23 20.95
CA GLY A 322 -22.68 -19.75 20.20
C GLY A 322 -22.52 -19.76 18.68
N SER A 323 -21.34 -19.40 18.14
CA SER A 323 -21.12 -19.46 16.71
C SER A 323 -21.09 -20.91 16.21
N ARG A 324 -22.16 -21.33 15.54
CA ARG A 324 -22.31 -22.71 15.05
C ARG A 324 -21.29 -23.09 13.98
N GLY A 325 -20.79 -22.15 13.18
CA GLY A 325 -19.71 -22.39 12.22
C GLY A 325 -18.38 -22.75 12.89
N HIS A 326 -18.00 -22.03 13.96
CA HIS A 326 -16.80 -22.36 14.73
C HIS A 326 -16.98 -23.67 15.51
N LYS A 327 -18.18 -23.94 16.06
CA LYS A 327 -18.52 -25.24 16.66
C LYS A 327 -18.40 -26.39 15.65
N ALA A 328 -18.84 -26.19 14.41
CA ALA A 328 -18.76 -27.21 13.37
C ALA A 328 -17.30 -27.62 13.07
N ILE A 329 -16.35 -26.67 13.15
CA ILE A 329 -14.92 -26.98 13.04
C ILE A 329 -14.45 -27.79 14.25
N LEU A 330 -14.70 -27.31 15.47
CA LEU A 330 -14.17 -27.92 16.70
C LEU A 330 -14.72 -29.33 16.96
N TYR A 331 -15.98 -29.58 16.61
CA TYR A 331 -16.63 -30.88 16.78
C TYR A 331 -16.43 -31.83 15.60
N ASN A 332 -15.77 -31.39 14.53
CA ASN A 332 -15.41 -32.28 13.45
C ASN A 332 -14.38 -33.31 13.95
N PRO A 333 -14.59 -34.63 13.77
CA PRO A 333 -13.63 -35.65 14.19
C PRO A 333 -12.20 -35.43 13.65
N ALA A 334 -12.08 -34.83 12.46
CA ALA A 334 -10.80 -34.47 11.85
C ALA A 334 -10.03 -33.40 12.62
N PHE A 335 -10.68 -32.61 13.49
CA PHE A 335 -10.04 -31.54 14.24
C PHE A 335 -9.03 -32.07 15.28
N ARG A 336 -9.24 -33.29 15.80
CA ARG A 336 -8.26 -33.93 16.68
C ARG A 336 -6.93 -34.19 15.97
N ASP A 337 -6.98 -34.53 14.68
CA ASP A 337 -5.77 -34.68 13.86
C ASP A 337 -5.08 -33.32 13.66
N ILE A 338 -5.85 -32.24 13.51
CA ILE A 338 -5.35 -30.85 13.40
C ILE A 338 -4.57 -30.47 14.66
N GLU A 339 -5.11 -30.73 15.85
CA GLU A 339 -4.41 -30.45 17.10
C GLU A 339 -3.09 -31.23 17.21
N CYS A 340 -3.10 -32.53 16.91
CA CYS A 340 -1.89 -33.36 16.96
C CYS A 340 -0.83 -32.88 15.97
N LEU A 341 -1.24 -32.53 14.75
CA LEU A 341 -0.33 -31.99 13.72
C LEU A 341 0.18 -30.60 14.10
N LEU A 342 -0.63 -29.76 14.74
CA LEU A 342 -0.20 -28.45 15.24
C LEU A 342 0.88 -28.59 16.31
N TYR A 343 0.74 -29.52 17.25
CA TYR A 343 1.80 -29.81 18.22
C TYR A 343 3.10 -30.25 17.55
N ALA A 344 3.02 -31.08 16.50
CA ALA A 344 4.20 -31.47 15.72
C ALA A 344 4.86 -30.26 15.02
N CYS A 345 4.06 -29.34 14.45
CA CYS A 345 4.58 -28.11 13.86
C CYS A 345 5.25 -27.19 14.90
N LEU A 346 4.65 -27.05 16.08
CA LEU A 346 5.22 -26.27 17.20
C LEU A 346 6.56 -26.87 17.65
N TRP A 347 6.67 -28.21 17.67
CA TRP A 347 7.91 -28.91 17.98
C TRP A 347 9.01 -28.69 16.93
N ASP A 348 8.65 -28.75 15.64
CA ASP A 348 9.59 -28.46 14.54
C ASP A 348 10.05 -26.99 14.52
N GLY A 349 9.34 -26.11 15.25
CA GLY A 349 9.63 -24.68 15.33
C GLY A 349 9.23 -23.95 14.06
N ASN A 350 9.59 -22.66 13.98
CA ASN A 350 9.18 -21.77 12.91
C ASN A 350 10.34 -21.43 11.94
N PRO A 351 10.35 -22.02 10.71
CA PRO A 351 11.44 -21.83 9.75
C PRO A 351 11.65 -20.38 9.33
N LYS A 352 10.57 -19.59 9.24
CA LYS A 352 10.65 -18.17 8.88
C LYS A 352 11.28 -17.33 9.98
N ILE A 353 10.98 -17.63 11.24
CA ILE A 353 11.64 -16.97 12.38
C ILE A 353 13.14 -17.30 12.39
N ASN A 354 13.50 -18.56 12.16
CA ASN A 354 14.92 -18.97 12.09
C ASN A 354 15.67 -18.20 11.00
N GLU A 355 15.06 -18.07 9.82
CA GLU A 355 15.63 -17.32 8.71
C GLU A 355 15.69 -15.81 8.98
N LEU A 356 14.65 -15.24 9.60
CA LEU A 356 14.66 -13.85 10.05
C LEU A 356 15.81 -13.57 11.02
N ILE A 357 16.00 -14.43 12.02
CA ILE A 357 17.09 -14.33 12.98
C ILE A 357 18.45 -14.37 12.27
N ARG A 358 18.62 -15.29 11.31
CA ARG A 358 19.83 -15.41 10.49
C ARG A 358 20.13 -14.12 9.73
N LEU A 359 19.12 -13.54 9.08
CA LEU A 359 19.25 -12.28 8.35
C LEU A 359 19.61 -11.10 9.26
N LEU A 360 18.93 -10.99 10.41
CA LEU A 360 19.20 -9.92 11.39
C LEU A 360 20.62 -10.02 11.95
N LYS A 361 21.07 -11.22 12.35
CA LYS A 361 22.44 -11.44 12.83
C LYS A 361 23.47 -11.06 11.76
N SER A 362 23.31 -11.57 10.54
CA SER A 362 24.19 -11.23 9.41
C SER A 362 24.25 -9.72 9.17
N GLN A 363 23.13 -9.00 9.30
CA GLN A 363 23.10 -7.55 9.12
C GLN A 363 23.83 -6.81 10.26
N MET A 364 23.69 -7.28 11.51
CA MET A 364 24.40 -6.69 12.65
C MET A 364 25.90 -7.02 12.64
N ASP A 365 26.29 -8.18 12.12
CA ASP A 365 27.69 -8.58 11.96
C ASP A 365 28.40 -7.71 10.89
N GLU A 366 27.69 -7.35 9.82
CA GLU A 366 28.18 -6.41 8.80
C GLU A 366 28.28 -4.97 9.36
N ASN A 367 27.30 -4.53 10.15
CA ASN A 367 27.28 -3.22 10.77
C ASN A 367 26.43 -3.23 12.06
N GLN A 368 27.09 -3.11 13.22
CA GLN A 368 26.43 -3.13 14.53
C GLN A 368 25.44 -1.97 14.75
N ASN A 369 25.58 -0.88 14.00
CA ASN A 369 24.68 0.28 14.04
C ASN A 369 23.57 0.20 12.98
N SER A 370 23.44 -0.93 12.28
CA SER A 370 22.42 -1.08 11.25
C SER A 370 21.02 -0.96 11.82
N LYS A 371 20.14 -0.29 11.06
CA LYS A 371 18.72 -0.16 11.41
C LYS A 371 17.89 -1.00 10.47
N VAL A 372 17.00 -1.81 11.02
CA VAL A 372 16.19 -2.77 10.26
C VAL A 372 14.72 -2.58 10.58
N ILE A 373 13.88 -2.69 9.55
CA ILE A 373 12.43 -2.78 9.71
C ILE A 373 11.99 -4.16 9.24
N VAL A 374 11.23 -4.87 10.07
CA VAL A 374 10.58 -6.13 9.75
C VAL A 374 9.09 -5.87 9.61
N PHE A 375 8.54 -6.13 8.42
CA PHE A 375 7.11 -6.02 8.14
C PHE A 375 6.43 -7.38 8.18
N THR A 376 5.26 -7.42 8.82
CA THR A 376 4.33 -8.55 8.80
C THR A 376 2.90 -8.03 8.75
N GLN A 377 1.90 -8.86 8.47
CA GLN A 377 0.50 -8.44 8.35
C GLN A 377 -0.28 -8.58 9.67
N TYR A 378 0.18 -9.42 10.61
CA TYR A 378 -0.58 -9.78 11.82
C TYR A 378 0.12 -9.35 13.11
N ARG A 379 -0.68 -8.84 14.07
CA ARG A 379 -0.18 -8.45 15.40
C ARG A 379 0.33 -9.63 16.23
N ASP A 380 -0.33 -10.79 16.13
CA ASP A 380 0.16 -12.02 16.76
C ASP A 380 1.53 -12.41 16.20
N THR A 381 1.76 -12.29 14.89
CA THR A 381 3.09 -12.51 14.30
C THR A 381 4.13 -11.51 14.83
N VAL A 382 3.77 -10.23 15.01
CA VAL A 382 4.65 -9.27 15.69
C VAL A 382 5.03 -9.78 17.08
N LYS A 383 4.07 -10.25 17.88
CA LYS A 383 4.35 -10.81 19.22
C LYS A 383 5.29 -12.02 19.16
N THR A 384 5.05 -12.94 18.22
CA THR A 384 5.89 -14.13 18.03
C THR A 384 7.32 -13.74 17.67
N ILE A 385 7.49 -12.79 16.74
CA ILE A 385 8.80 -12.25 16.36
C ILE A 385 9.47 -11.57 17.56
N MET A 386 8.77 -10.68 18.28
CA MET A 386 9.31 -10.00 19.46
C MET A 386 9.86 -11.00 20.49
N LYS A 387 9.07 -12.04 20.81
CA LYS A 387 9.47 -13.10 21.75
C LYS A 387 10.70 -13.88 21.25
N ALA A 388 10.77 -14.17 19.95
CA ALA A 388 11.91 -14.88 19.37
C ALA A 388 13.20 -14.04 19.36
N LEU A 389 13.09 -12.71 19.32
CA LEU A 389 14.24 -11.80 19.27
C LEU A 389 14.69 -11.28 20.65
N GLU A 390 13.86 -11.42 21.69
CA GLU A 390 14.07 -10.83 23.03
C GLU A 390 15.44 -11.17 23.66
N ASN A 391 15.94 -12.39 23.44
CA ASN A 391 17.17 -12.89 24.06
C ASN A 391 18.40 -12.87 23.14
N ILE A 392 18.32 -12.20 21.98
CA ILE A 392 19.44 -12.13 21.04
C ILE A 392 20.30 -10.92 21.37
N SER A 393 21.50 -11.16 21.89
CA SER A 393 22.50 -10.13 22.15
C SER A 393 22.71 -9.26 20.90
N ASN A 394 22.70 -7.94 21.07
CA ASN A 394 22.82 -6.90 20.03
C ASN A 394 21.55 -6.56 19.24
N LEU A 395 20.40 -7.18 19.54
CA LEU A 395 19.11 -6.74 18.99
C LEU A 395 18.32 -5.93 20.04
N LYS A 396 18.05 -4.68 19.73
CA LYS A 396 17.18 -3.77 20.48
C LYS A 396 15.90 -3.57 19.68
N VAL A 397 14.88 -4.36 20.03
CA VAL A 397 13.68 -4.53 19.23
C VAL A 397 12.50 -3.81 19.87
N GLU A 398 11.71 -3.09 19.08
CA GLU A 398 10.43 -2.53 19.49
C GLU A 398 9.33 -2.88 18.49
N ARG A 399 8.09 -2.96 18.97
CA ARG A 399 6.90 -3.21 18.14
C ARG A 399 6.32 -1.92 17.59
N PHE A 400 5.68 -2.00 16.42
CA PHE A 400 4.95 -0.90 15.79
C PHE A 400 3.63 -1.38 15.17
N VAL A 401 2.50 -1.04 15.78
CA VAL A 401 1.17 -1.47 15.31
C VAL A 401 0.23 -0.27 15.14
N GLY A 402 -0.85 -0.46 14.39
CA GLY A 402 -1.86 0.59 14.18
C GLY A 402 -2.60 1.01 15.47
N GLN A 403 -3.37 2.10 15.38
CA GLN A 403 -4.01 2.75 16.53
C GLN A 403 -5.21 1.99 17.10
N ALA A 404 -5.87 1.14 16.30
CA ALA A 404 -7.09 0.44 16.73
C ALA A 404 -6.80 -0.51 17.90
N ASP A 405 -7.60 -0.42 18.95
CA ASP A 405 -7.61 -1.42 20.01
C ASP A 405 -8.32 -2.69 19.53
N ARG A 406 -7.80 -3.84 19.94
CA ARG A 406 -8.46 -5.15 19.81
C ARG A 406 -8.61 -5.74 21.20
N GLU A 407 -9.55 -6.67 21.37
CA GLU A 407 -9.69 -7.41 22.62
C GLU A 407 -8.34 -8.01 23.02
N ASN A 408 -7.87 -7.65 24.22
CA ASN A 408 -6.59 -8.07 24.79
C ASN A 408 -5.33 -7.67 23.98
N GLU A 409 -5.46 -6.71 23.06
CA GLU A 409 -4.36 -6.16 22.25
C GLU A 409 -4.52 -4.65 22.02
N PRO A 410 -3.96 -3.81 22.92
CA PRO A 410 -4.00 -2.37 22.73
C PRO A 410 -3.23 -1.97 21.47
N GLY A 411 -3.83 -1.06 20.71
CA GLY A 411 -3.16 -0.37 19.62
C GLY A 411 -2.03 0.52 20.13
N MET A 412 -1.39 1.25 19.23
CA MET A 412 -0.45 2.31 19.61
C MET A 412 -1.02 3.66 19.23
N SER A 413 -1.11 4.57 20.19
CA SER A 413 -1.52 5.95 19.91
C SER A 413 -0.51 6.64 18.99
N GLN A 414 -0.93 7.70 18.30
CA GLN A 414 -0.04 8.45 17.42
C GLN A 414 1.19 9.03 18.14
N SER A 415 1.06 9.39 19.42
CA SER A 415 2.18 9.85 20.24
C SER A 415 3.16 8.71 20.54
N GLN A 416 2.67 7.52 20.90
CA GLN A 416 3.50 6.34 21.12
C GLN A 416 4.25 5.92 19.83
N GLN A 417 3.54 5.92 18.70
CA GLN A 417 4.14 5.63 17.39
C GLN A 417 5.27 6.62 17.06
N ARG A 418 5.09 7.92 17.34
CA ARG A 418 6.13 8.93 17.12
C ARG A 418 7.37 8.67 17.98
N VAL A 419 7.18 8.34 19.27
CA VAL A 419 8.28 8.00 20.18
C VAL A 419 9.10 6.84 19.65
N VAL A 420 8.46 5.74 19.23
CA VAL A 420 9.18 4.57 18.70
C VAL A 420 9.96 4.89 17.41
N ILE A 421 9.39 5.71 16.53
CA ILE A 421 10.09 6.19 15.33
C ILE A 421 11.31 7.05 15.69
N ASP A 422 11.20 7.92 16.69
CA ASP A 422 12.30 8.75 17.15
C ASP A 422 13.41 7.92 17.83
N LYS A 423 13.06 6.85 18.56
CA LYS A 423 14.03 5.86 19.08
C LYS A 423 14.81 5.16 17.96
N LEU A 424 14.14 4.77 16.88
CA LEU A 424 14.80 4.18 15.71
C LEU A 424 15.73 5.22 15.04
N ARG A 425 15.28 6.48 14.97
CA ARG A 425 16.08 7.56 14.41
C ARG A 425 17.33 7.85 15.24
N SER A 426 17.24 7.86 16.56
CA SER A 426 18.38 8.07 17.45
C SER A 426 19.33 6.87 17.53
N GLY A 427 18.86 5.67 17.17
CA GLY A 427 19.63 4.43 17.31
C GLY A 427 19.52 3.80 18.71
N GLU A 428 18.58 4.28 19.55
CA GLU A 428 18.22 3.61 20.80
C GLU A 428 17.74 2.18 20.54
N ILE A 429 17.00 2.00 19.44
CA ILE A 429 16.61 0.69 18.90
C ILE A 429 17.19 0.51 17.51
N ASN A 430 17.44 -0.74 17.13
CA ASN A 430 18.00 -1.09 15.83
C ASN A 430 17.09 -2.01 15.01
N VAL A 431 16.05 -2.61 15.61
CA VAL A 431 15.03 -3.40 14.88
C VAL A 431 13.64 -2.91 15.24
N LEU A 432 12.84 -2.61 14.21
CA LEU A 432 11.43 -2.26 14.34
C LEU A 432 10.57 -3.35 13.70
N VAL A 433 9.67 -3.97 14.46
CA VAL A 433 8.75 -5.00 13.93
C VAL A 433 7.36 -4.39 13.77
N ALA A 434 6.86 -4.27 12.53
CA ALA A 434 5.71 -3.46 12.18
C ALA A 434 4.62 -4.21 11.40
N THR A 435 3.34 -3.92 11.69
CA THR A 435 2.22 -4.46 10.87
C THR A 435 1.97 -3.67 9.58
N SER A 436 2.15 -2.36 9.63
CA SER A 436 1.99 -1.43 8.51
C SER A 436 2.53 -0.08 8.95
N ILE A 437 3.19 0.63 8.04
CA ILE A 437 3.60 2.02 8.27
C ILE A 437 3.06 2.93 7.16
N ALA A 438 2.74 2.38 5.98
CA ALA A 438 2.24 3.15 4.85
C ALA A 438 0.86 3.79 5.10
N GLU A 439 -0.02 3.16 5.88
CA GLU A 439 -1.36 3.67 6.17
C GLU A 439 -1.34 4.93 7.05
N GLU A 440 -0.37 5.03 7.96
CA GLU A 440 -0.30 6.11 8.96
C GLU A 440 0.36 7.40 8.42
N GLY A 441 0.96 7.35 7.23
CA GLY A 441 1.60 8.52 6.61
C GLY A 441 2.82 9.05 7.36
N LEU A 442 3.45 8.22 8.20
CA LEU A 442 4.57 8.60 9.05
C LEU A 442 5.89 8.67 8.29
N ASP A 443 6.78 9.57 8.70
CA ASP A 443 8.12 9.72 8.11
C ASP A 443 9.11 8.72 8.73
N ILE A 444 9.25 7.56 8.08
CA ILE A 444 10.17 6.50 8.43
C ILE A 444 11.62 7.00 8.28
N PRO A 445 12.50 6.77 9.28
CA PRO A 445 13.91 7.14 9.20
C PRO A 445 14.64 6.34 8.13
N ASP A 446 15.85 6.80 7.78
CA ASP A 446 16.77 6.03 6.94
C ASP A 446 17.16 4.75 7.68
N VAL A 447 16.93 3.60 7.02
CA VAL A 447 17.22 2.26 7.53
C VAL A 447 18.08 1.51 6.51
N ASP A 448 18.85 0.51 6.93
CA ASP A 448 19.80 -0.19 6.05
C ASP A 448 19.16 -1.39 5.35
N HIS A 449 18.25 -2.07 6.03
CA HIS A 449 17.60 -3.28 5.55
C HIS A 449 16.11 -3.25 5.89
N VAL A 450 15.27 -3.61 4.93
CA VAL A 450 13.86 -3.92 5.19
C VAL A 450 13.61 -5.39 4.89
N ILE A 451 13.02 -6.10 5.84
CA ILE A 451 12.64 -7.51 5.73
C ILE A 451 11.12 -7.60 5.74
N PHE A 452 10.55 -8.28 4.75
CA PHE A 452 9.16 -8.70 4.73
C PHE A 452 9.08 -10.15 5.19
N TYR A 453 8.41 -10.40 6.30
CA TYR A 453 8.24 -11.74 6.87
C TYR A 453 7.31 -12.62 6.00
N GLU A 454 6.43 -11.98 5.24
CA GLU A 454 5.63 -12.54 4.17
C GLU A 454 5.45 -11.50 3.05
N PRO A 455 5.09 -11.90 1.83
CA PRO A 455 4.88 -10.95 0.75
C PRO A 455 3.67 -10.04 1.02
N VAL A 456 3.91 -8.79 1.41
CA VAL A 456 2.87 -7.76 1.60
C VAL A 456 2.92 -6.74 0.44
N PRO A 457 2.12 -6.91 -0.64
CA PRO A 457 2.33 -6.16 -1.88
C PRO A 457 2.16 -4.65 -1.75
N SER A 458 1.31 -4.17 -0.84
CA SER A 458 1.11 -2.74 -0.56
C SER A 458 2.35 -2.11 0.04
N GLU A 459 2.92 -2.73 1.07
CA GLU A 459 4.10 -2.25 1.78
C GLU A 459 5.36 -2.39 0.93
N ILE A 460 5.54 -3.51 0.21
CA ILE A 460 6.64 -3.68 -0.76
C ILE A 460 6.63 -2.52 -1.76
N ARG A 461 5.45 -2.21 -2.30
CA ARG A 461 5.29 -1.10 -3.23
C ARG A 461 5.59 0.23 -2.55
N TYR A 462 5.16 0.45 -1.31
CA TYR A 462 5.46 1.66 -0.55
C TYR A 462 6.98 1.87 -0.33
N ILE A 463 7.72 0.80 -0.01
CA ILE A 463 9.17 0.88 0.20
C ILE A 463 9.91 1.11 -1.11
N GLN A 464 9.54 0.40 -2.17
CA GLN A 464 10.07 0.66 -3.51
C GLN A 464 9.84 2.10 -3.95
N ARG A 465 8.68 2.65 -3.58
CA ARG A 465 8.31 4.06 -3.80
C ARG A 465 9.08 5.05 -2.94
N ARG A 466 9.72 4.63 -1.83
CA ARG A 466 10.48 5.48 -0.90
C ARG A 466 11.98 5.39 -1.12
N GLY A 467 12.55 4.18 -1.29
CA GLY A 467 13.99 3.98 -1.54
C GLY A 467 14.50 4.64 -2.83
N ARG A 468 13.61 4.99 -3.75
CA ARG A 468 13.93 5.75 -4.97
C ARG A 468 14.06 7.28 -4.75
N THR A 469 13.91 7.82 -3.52
CA THR A 469 13.76 9.30 -3.26
C THR A 469 15.07 10.04 -3.06
N GLY A 470 16.20 9.33 -3.12
CA GLY A 470 17.46 9.89 -2.64
C GLY A 470 17.49 10.14 -1.13
N ARG A 471 16.39 9.89 -0.40
CA ARG A 471 16.39 9.62 1.04
C ARG A 471 16.75 8.16 1.21
N ARG A 472 17.74 7.84 2.03
CA ARG A 472 18.37 6.51 2.12
C ARG A 472 17.42 5.54 2.82
N VAL A 473 16.37 5.09 2.12
CA VAL A 473 15.56 3.97 2.57
C VAL A 473 16.19 2.71 1.99
N ALA A 474 16.88 1.97 2.86
CA ALA A 474 17.49 0.65 2.71
C ALA A 474 18.08 0.32 1.33
N GLY A 475 19.40 0.18 1.29
CA GLY A 475 20.07 -0.44 0.14
C GLY A 475 19.54 -1.85 -0.16
N LYS A 476 19.01 -2.53 0.87
CA LYS A 476 18.63 -3.93 0.85
C LYS A 476 17.16 -4.15 1.26
N VAL A 477 16.41 -4.87 0.44
CA VAL A 477 15.07 -5.37 0.77
C VAL A 477 15.08 -6.88 0.63
N THR A 478 14.60 -7.59 1.64
CA THR A 478 14.45 -9.05 1.63
C THR A 478 13.00 -9.43 1.86
N ILE A 479 12.50 -10.40 1.10
CA ILE A 479 11.14 -10.91 1.25
C ILE A 479 11.23 -12.41 1.49
N LEU A 480 10.75 -12.85 2.64
CA LEU A 480 10.65 -14.26 3.00
C LEU A 480 9.41 -14.86 2.32
N MET A 481 9.58 -16.05 1.75
CA MET A 481 8.53 -16.76 1.01
C MET A 481 8.60 -18.24 1.37
N ALA A 482 7.53 -18.80 1.92
CA ALA A 482 7.39 -20.23 2.07
C ALA A 482 7.10 -20.90 0.70
N GLU A 483 7.84 -21.95 0.35
CA GLU A 483 7.71 -22.68 -0.92
C GLU A 483 6.38 -23.43 -1.00
N GLY A 484 5.71 -23.36 -2.15
CA GLY A 484 4.47 -24.12 -2.38
C GLY A 484 3.28 -23.65 -1.55
N THR A 485 3.30 -22.39 -1.10
CA THR A 485 2.21 -21.80 -0.29
C THR A 485 1.60 -20.56 -0.94
N LEU A 486 0.62 -19.96 -0.23
CA LEU A 486 0.05 -18.66 -0.61
C LEU A 486 1.09 -17.54 -0.79
N ASP A 487 2.24 -17.60 -0.13
CA ASP A 487 3.31 -16.60 -0.33
C ASP A 487 3.78 -16.57 -1.79
N GLU A 488 3.95 -17.75 -2.40
CA GLU A 488 4.40 -17.88 -3.78
C GLU A 488 3.35 -17.32 -4.76
N ALA A 489 2.06 -17.54 -4.49
CA ALA A 489 0.99 -16.91 -5.26
C ALA A 489 1.05 -15.37 -5.20
N PHE A 490 1.33 -14.80 -4.02
CA PHE A 490 1.52 -13.35 -3.86
C PHE A 490 2.79 -12.83 -4.55
N TYR A 491 3.88 -13.60 -4.55
CA TYR A 491 5.10 -13.32 -5.30
C TYR A 491 4.80 -13.16 -6.80
N TRP A 492 4.21 -14.18 -7.42
CA TRP A 492 3.90 -14.18 -8.84
C TRP A 492 2.89 -13.07 -9.20
N SER A 493 1.85 -12.88 -8.38
CA SER A 493 0.87 -11.80 -8.56
C SER A 493 1.51 -10.40 -8.54
N SER A 494 2.47 -10.18 -7.65
CA SER A 494 3.18 -8.91 -7.51
C SER A 494 4.10 -8.65 -8.70
N LEU A 495 4.86 -9.66 -9.14
CA LEU A 495 5.72 -9.59 -10.32
C LEU A 495 4.92 -9.31 -11.59
N LEU A 496 3.82 -10.03 -11.81
CA LEU A 496 2.96 -9.84 -12.97
C LEU A 496 2.37 -8.43 -13.02
N LYS A 497 1.89 -7.89 -11.89
CA LYS A 497 1.37 -6.52 -11.82
C LYS A 497 2.44 -5.49 -12.15
N ALA A 498 3.66 -5.67 -11.64
CA ALA A 498 4.79 -4.79 -11.96
C ALA A 498 5.18 -4.86 -13.45
N ARG A 499 5.30 -6.08 -14.01
CA ARG A 499 5.58 -6.31 -15.43
C ARG A 499 4.50 -5.70 -16.33
N LYS A 500 3.21 -5.94 -16.02
CA LYS A 500 2.07 -5.39 -16.77
C LYS A 500 2.05 -3.86 -16.73
N MET A 501 2.36 -3.27 -15.58
CA MET A 501 2.48 -1.81 -15.46
C MET A 501 3.62 -1.26 -16.34
N LYS A 502 4.79 -1.91 -16.33
CA LYS A 502 5.91 -1.54 -17.22
C LYS A 502 5.53 -1.67 -18.71
N GLN A 503 4.83 -2.74 -19.09
CA GLN A 503 4.35 -2.93 -20.45
C GLN A 503 3.38 -1.83 -20.88
N ILE A 504 2.42 -1.47 -20.03
CA ILE A 504 1.48 -0.39 -20.32
C ILE A 504 2.23 0.93 -20.51
N VAL A 505 3.21 1.23 -19.66
CA VAL A 505 4.05 2.44 -19.82
C VAL A 505 4.84 2.40 -21.14
N LYS A 506 5.45 1.27 -21.51
CA LYS A 506 6.16 1.11 -22.78
C LYS A 506 5.24 1.28 -24.00
N GLN A 507 4.01 0.76 -23.93
CA GLN A 507 3.00 0.94 -24.97
C GLN A 507 2.54 2.40 -25.08
N LEU A 508 2.37 3.09 -23.95
CA LEU A 508 2.03 4.52 -23.95
C LEU A 508 3.14 5.39 -24.55
N LYS A 509 4.40 4.95 -24.46
CA LYS A 509 5.55 5.58 -25.13
C LYS A 509 5.68 5.24 -26.62
N GLY A 510 4.80 4.41 -27.18
CA GLY A 510 4.87 3.99 -28.58
C GLY A 510 5.92 2.90 -28.88
N SER A 511 6.48 2.23 -27.87
CA SER A 511 7.46 1.14 -28.06
C SER A 511 6.77 -0.23 -28.10
N THR A 512 6.59 -0.78 -29.29
CA THR A 512 6.01 -2.11 -29.52
C THR A 512 7.10 -3.17 -29.40
N THR A 513 7.23 -3.81 -28.24
CA THR A 513 8.01 -5.06 -28.12
C THR A 513 7.09 -6.18 -27.66
N LYS A 514 6.85 -7.15 -28.55
CA LYS A 514 6.20 -8.44 -28.21
C LYS A 514 7.16 -9.22 -27.31
N VAL A 515 6.66 -9.75 -26.20
CA VAL A 515 7.41 -10.70 -25.35
C VAL A 515 6.66 -12.03 -25.36
N GLU A 516 7.43 -13.10 -25.54
CA GLU A 516 6.98 -14.47 -25.77
C GLU A 516 6.22 -15.07 -24.59
N SER A 517 5.24 -15.91 -24.92
CA SER A 517 4.20 -16.50 -24.06
C SER A 517 4.63 -17.77 -23.32
N GLY A 518 5.93 -18.03 -23.14
CA GLY A 518 6.46 -19.28 -22.59
C GLY A 518 6.26 -19.48 -21.07
N GLU A 519 6.30 -18.42 -20.26
CA GLU A 519 6.24 -18.52 -18.78
C GLU A 519 4.82 -18.67 -18.20
N TYR A 520 3.77 -18.52 -19.02
CA TYR A 520 2.38 -18.54 -18.54
C TYR A 520 1.91 -19.92 -18.05
N ARG A 521 2.61 -21.01 -18.37
CA ARG A 521 2.19 -22.38 -18.00
C ARG A 521 2.39 -22.71 -16.52
N ARG A 522 3.45 -22.25 -15.85
CA ARG A 522 3.69 -22.55 -14.43
C ARG A 522 2.68 -21.88 -13.48
N LEU A 523 2.03 -20.81 -13.92
CA LEU A 523 0.97 -20.14 -13.17
C LEU A 523 -0.31 -20.99 -13.04
N PHE A 524 -0.58 -21.90 -13.97
CA PHE A 524 -1.75 -22.77 -13.89
C PHE A 524 -1.57 -23.96 -12.95
N GLU A 525 -0.34 -24.23 -12.48
CA GLU A 525 -0.05 -25.29 -11.51
C GLU A 525 -0.10 -24.81 -10.05
N PHE A 526 0.06 -23.49 -9.81
CA PHE A 526 0.16 -22.91 -8.46
C PHE A 526 -0.83 -21.78 -8.17
N MET A 527 -1.68 -21.43 -9.13
CA MET A 527 -2.93 -20.74 -8.83
C MET A 527 -3.99 -21.80 -8.50
N PRO A 528 -4.61 -21.73 -7.31
CA PRO A 528 -5.85 -22.44 -7.07
C PRO A 528 -6.90 -22.07 -8.13
#